data_AF-A0A4Q5X6S2-F1
#
_entry.id   AF-A0A4Q5X6S2-F1
#
_cell.length_a   1.000
_cell.length_b   1.000
_cell.length_c   1.000
_cell.angle_alpha   90.00
_cell.angle_beta   90.00
_cell.angle_gamma   90.00
#
_symmetry.space_group_name_H-M   'P 1'
#
loop_
_entity.id
_entity.type
_entity.pdbx_description
1 polymer ?
#
loop_
_entity_poly.entity_id
_entity_poly.type
_entity_poly.pdbx_seq_one_letter_code
_entity_poly.pdbx_strand_id
1 'polypeptide(L)'
;MSERLVDRGEPGDPNRVTIPSIAVRDEEDQRVSTFVTRSQTRRQRALLFALTGRQQGSVFPLHALTLDLGRDPARAVNLDDEAVSREHARLVRRADGMYLEDAGSTNGTFLNGERVAHSLRLEDGDHIRFGNTTLRFSLVDELEERALTNLVELTVRDPLTRAYNRRFLTSHLRSELAFAGRQGMPVALLLVDIDHFKHINDTYGHARGDLVLQLVANAMGRLLRPYDALCRYGGEEFVVVARDTSLRNAEILAERVRRQIEGLRFDVNGRAASVTVSIGVTAARPVPGSDETESLLLAVDMALYEAKASGRNCTRSQNPPASSDSPDEHPAHTAPPQPASSSEPLQDLRPPALPRFG
;
A
#
# COMPACT_ATOMS: atom_id res chain seq x y z
N MET A 1 -21.11 -15.15 -88.48
CA MET A 1 -19.66 -15.36 -88.50
C MET A 1 -19.10 -15.02 -87.13
N SER A 2 -18.54 -16.03 -86.46
CA SER A 2 -17.42 -15.95 -85.50
C SER A 2 -17.51 -15.01 -84.28
N GLU A 3 -17.90 -15.61 -83.14
CA GLU A 3 -17.03 -15.94 -81.99
C GLU A 3 -16.27 -14.88 -81.16
N ARG A 4 -16.31 -15.12 -79.83
CA ARG A 4 -15.45 -14.70 -78.68
C ARG A 4 -15.90 -13.43 -77.94
N LEU A 5 -15.94 -13.37 -76.61
CA LEU A 5 -15.49 -14.29 -75.55
C LEU A 5 -16.32 -13.99 -74.28
N VAL A 6 -16.65 -15.05 -73.54
CA VAL A 6 -17.22 -14.98 -72.18
C VAL A 6 -16.06 -14.80 -71.20
N ASP A 7 -16.19 -13.90 -70.23
CA ASP A 7 -15.55 -14.11 -68.91
C ASP A 7 -16.51 -13.73 -67.78
N ARG A 8 -16.50 -14.57 -66.76
CA ARG A 8 -17.42 -14.59 -65.62
C ARG A 8 -16.84 -13.73 -64.49
N GLY A 9 -17.66 -12.84 -63.93
CA GLY A 9 -17.43 -12.18 -62.65
C GLY A 9 -18.67 -12.35 -61.75
N GLU A 10 -18.42 -12.68 -60.48
CA GLU A 10 -19.29 -13.33 -59.49
C GLU A 10 -20.55 -12.56 -59.01
N PRO A 11 -21.53 -13.26 -58.38
CA PRO A 11 -22.75 -12.66 -57.85
C PRO A 11 -22.50 -11.76 -56.63
N GLY A 12 -23.14 -10.59 -56.62
CA GLY A 12 -23.04 -9.57 -55.58
C GLY A 12 -23.67 -9.92 -54.24
N ASP A 13 -23.09 -9.35 -53.19
CA ASP A 13 -23.49 -9.41 -51.78
C ASP A 13 -24.91 -8.84 -51.54
N PRO A 14 -25.83 -9.59 -50.92
CA PRO A 14 -27.23 -9.20 -50.74
C PRO A 14 -27.50 -8.14 -49.66
N ASN A 15 -26.48 -7.52 -49.05
CA ASN A 15 -26.69 -6.58 -47.93
C ASN A 15 -26.25 -5.12 -48.14
N ARG A 16 -26.14 -4.66 -49.40
CA ARG A 16 -25.78 -3.27 -49.71
C ARG A 16 -27.01 -2.35 -49.79
N VAL A 17 -27.33 -1.69 -48.68
CA VAL A 17 -28.37 -0.65 -48.62
C VAL A 17 -27.88 0.64 -49.29
N THR A 18 -28.61 1.12 -50.30
CA THR A 18 -28.41 2.41 -50.98
C THR A 18 -29.02 3.55 -50.16
N ILE A 19 -28.25 4.60 -49.87
CA ILE A 19 -28.74 5.84 -49.23
C ILE A 19 -28.94 6.91 -50.32
N PRO A 20 -30.10 7.60 -50.40
CA PRO A 20 -30.33 8.66 -51.38
C PRO A 20 -29.56 9.94 -51.02
N SER A 21 -29.04 10.63 -52.04
CA SER A 21 -28.49 11.98 -51.88
C SER A 21 -29.63 13.00 -51.77
N ILE A 22 -29.53 13.89 -50.77
CA ILE A 22 -30.39 15.06 -50.66
C ILE A 22 -29.47 16.29 -50.63
N ALA A 23 -29.71 17.17 -51.60
CA ALA A 23 -29.02 18.43 -51.79
C ALA A 23 -29.38 19.45 -50.70
N VAL A 24 -28.38 20.25 -50.35
CA VAL A 24 -28.41 21.37 -49.42
C VAL A 24 -29.43 22.43 -49.86
N ARG A 25 -30.22 22.95 -48.90
CA ARG A 25 -30.80 24.29 -48.95
C ARG A 25 -30.50 24.98 -47.62
N ASP A 26 -29.70 26.04 -47.73
CA ASP A 26 -29.35 27.01 -46.71
C ASP A 26 -30.60 27.73 -46.19
N GLU A 27 -30.78 27.83 -44.85
CA GLU A 27 -31.48 28.95 -44.15
C GLU A 27 -31.64 28.80 -42.60
N GLU A 28 -30.89 27.94 -41.89
CA GLU A 28 -31.01 27.80 -40.41
C GLU A 28 -29.76 28.23 -39.60
N ASP A 29 -28.94 29.11 -40.14
CA ASP A 29 -27.64 29.48 -39.54
C ASP A 29 -27.69 30.59 -38.46
N GLN A 30 -28.86 30.85 -37.85
CA GLN A 30 -29.00 31.92 -36.84
C GLN A 30 -29.78 31.58 -35.56
N ARG A 31 -30.09 30.30 -35.31
CA ARG A 31 -30.73 29.89 -34.03
C ARG A 31 -30.00 28.78 -33.26
N VAL A 32 -28.84 28.35 -33.73
CA VAL A 32 -27.99 27.35 -33.05
C VAL A 32 -27.06 27.98 -32.00
N SER A 33 -26.92 29.31 -31.96
CA SER A 33 -25.93 29.99 -31.11
C SER A 33 -26.33 30.20 -29.63
N THR A 34 -27.57 29.90 -29.21
CA THR A 34 -28.04 30.28 -27.85
C THR A 34 -28.49 29.12 -26.97
N PHE A 35 -28.44 27.87 -27.46
CA PHE A 35 -28.80 26.67 -26.67
C PHE A 35 -27.62 25.76 -26.30
N VAL A 36 -26.39 26.09 -26.72
CA VAL A 36 -25.18 25.32 -26.33
C VAL A 36 -24.69 25.67 -24.91
N THR A 37 -25.18 26.75 -24.29
CA THR A 37 -24.66 27.26 -23.01
C THR A 37 -25.21 26.61 -21.74
N ARG A 38 -25.97 25.51 -21.84
CA ARG A 38 -26.33 24.67 -20.67
C ARG A 38 -26.19 23.18 -20.97
N SER A 39 -25.16 22.80 -21.73
CA SER A 39 -24.68 21.43 -21.71
C SER A 39 -24.01 21.19 -20.36
N GLN A 40 -24.69 20.42 -19.51
CA GLN A 40 -24.15 19.66 -18.39
C GLN A 40 -22.61 19.63 -18.37
N THR A 41 -21.99 20.42 -17.49
CA THR A 41 -20.64 20.12 -17.03
C THR A 41 -20.71 18.76 -16.36
N ARG A 42 -20.46 17.68 -17.11
CA ARG A 42 -20.03 16.39 -16.56
C ARG A 42 -18.94 16.77 -15.56
N ARG A 43 -19.17 16.51 -14.27
CA ARG A 43 -18.21 16.89 -13.22
C ARG A 43 -16.90 16.19 -13.51
N GLN A 44 -15.97 16.90 -14.14
CA GLN A 44 -14.66 16.38 -14.47
C GLN A 44 -13.91 16.09 -13.18
N ARG A 45 -13.34 14.89 -13.12
CA ARG A 45 -12.57 14.34 -12.00
C ARG A 45 -11.10 14.49 -12.35
N ALA A 46 -10.34 15.05 -11.42
CA ALA A 46 -8.94 15.31 -11.63
C ALA A 46 -8.12 14.14 -11.07
N LEU A 47 -7.24 13.59 -11.89
CA LEU A 47 -6.37 12.47 -11.57
C LEU A 47 -4.90 12.83 -11.86
N LEU A 48 -3.97 12.21 -11.13
CA LEU A 48 -2.56 12.16 -11.52
C LEU A 48 -2.18 10.74 -11.90
N PHE A 49 -1.49 10.59 -13.03
CA PHE A 49 -0.94 9.32 -13.50
C PHE A 49 0.57 9.33 -13.39
N ALA A 50 1.14 8.40 -12.62
CA ALA A 50 2.59 8.25 -12.57
C ALA A 50 3.10 7.61 -13.85
N LEU A 51 3.78 8.41 -14.69
CA LEU A 51 4.39 7.96 -15.95
C LEU A 51 5.80 7.40 -15.74
N THR A 52 6.55 7.92 -14.77
CA THR A 52 7.91 7.49 -14.42
C THR A 52 8.11 7.46 -12.91
N GLY A 53 9.24 6.92 -12.45
CA GLY A 53 9.57 6.80 -11.03
C GLY A 53 9.11 5.47 -10.43
N ARG A 54 9.35 5.27 -9.13
CA ARG A 54 9.05 3.99 -8.43
C ARG A 54 7.57 3.62 -8.42
N GLN A 55 6.70 4.62 -8.59
CA GLN A 55 5.25 4.45 -8.59
C GLN A 55 4.65 4.43 -10.00
N GLN A 56 5.46 4.21 -11.05
CA GLN A 56 4.97 4.12 -12.42
C GLN A 56 3.73 3.20 -12.55
N GLY A 57 2.71 3.71 -13.24
CA GLY A 57 1.40 3.08 -13.43
C GLY A 57 0.37 3.40 -12.33
N SER A 58 0.75 4.08 -11.25
CA SER A 58 -0.18 4.47 -10.18
C SER A 58 -1.09 5.62 -10.61
N VAL A 59 -2.31 5.63 -10.08
CA VAL A 59 -3.30 6.69 -10.29
C VAL A 59 -3.67 7.30 -8.95
N PHE A 60 -3.64 8.63 -8.86
CA PHE A 60 -3.98 9.38 -7.64
C PHE A 60 -5.22 10.24 -7.89
N PRO A 61 -6.38 9.86 -7.33
CA PRO A 61 -7.57 10.70 -7.37
C PRO A 61 -7.42 11.97 -6.53
N LEU A 62 -7.73 13.13 -7.12
CA LEU A 62 -7.59 14.43 -6.46
C LEU A 62 -8.92 14.92 -5.88
N HIS A 63 -9.31 14.35 -4.73
CA HIS A 63 -10.60 14.66 -4.09
C HIS A 63 -10.56 15.84 -3.11
N ALA A 64 -9.40 16.12 -2.50
CA ALA A 64 -9.26 17.18 -1.50
C ALA A 64 -9.15 18.57 -2.14
N LEU A 65 -9.44 19.61 -1.34
CA LEU A 65 -9.22 21.00 -1.73
C LEU A 65 -7.73 21.34 -1.85
N THR A 66 -6.92 20.74 -0.98
CA THR A 66 -5.47 20.89 -1.02
C THR A 66 -4.85 19.51 -0.87
N LEU A 67 -3.93 19.17 -1.76
CA LEU A 67 -3.13 17.95 -1.68
C LEU A 67 -1.65 18.34 -1.68
N ASP A 68 -0.95 17.95 -0.63
CA ASP A 68 0.51 18.07 -0.61
C ASP A 68 1.13 16.85 -1.29
N LEU A 69 2.20 17.11 -2.05
CA LEU A 69 3.02 16.12 -2.73
C LEU A 69 4.44 16.17 -2.19
N GLY A 70 5.03 15.00 -1.97
CA GLY A 70 6.41 14.89 -1.54
C GLY A 70 6.79 13.47 -1.15
N ARG A 71 8.06 13.28 -0.78
CA ARG A 71 8.59 11.97 -0.36
C ARG A 71 8.12 11.53 1.02
N ASP A 72 7.54 12.45 1.79
CA ASP A 72 7.01 12.12 3.10
C ASP A 72 5.79 11.18 2.96
N PRO A 73 5.85 9.95 3.49
CA PRO A 73 4.74 8.99 3.44
C PRO A 73 3.46 9.48 4.13
N ALA A 74 3.53 10.58 4.87
CA ALA A 74 2.40 11.32 5.42
C ALA A 74 1.50 12.01 4.40
N ARG A 75 2.02 12.31 3.21
CA ARG A 75 1.41 13.23 2.25
C ARG A 75 0.31 12.54 1.46
N ALA A 76 -0.65 13.34 1.00
CA ALA A 76 -1.78 12.85 0.22
C ALA A 76 -1.32 12.15 -1.07
N VAL A 77 -0.22 12.63 -1.66
CA VAL A 77 0.49 11.94 -2.74
C VAL A 77 1.94 11.73 -2.30
N ASN A 78 2.22 10.55 -1.77
CA ASN A 78 3.57 10.13 -1.39
C ASN A 78 4.36 9.68 -2.63
N LEU A 79 5.40 10.44 -2.98
CA LEU A 79 6.29 10.18 -4.11
C LEU A 79 7.57 9.49 -3.60
N ASP A 80 7.64 8.16 -3.72
CA ASP A 80 8.82 7.37 -3.32
C ASP A 80 10.00 7.58 -4.30
N ASP A 81 10.69 8.70 -4.15
CA ASP A 81 11.84 9.10 -4.98
C ASP A 81 12.78 9.98 -4.14
N GLU A 82 14.04 9.57 -3.96
CA GLU A 82 15.03 10.28 -3.14
C GLU A 82 15.31 11.71 -3.63
N ALA A 83 15.13 11.99 -4.92
CA ALA A 83 15.27 13.32 -5.49
C ALA A 83 14.06 14.23 -5.16
N VAL A 84 13.03 13.71 -4.49
CA VAL A 84 11.86 14.46 -4.06
C VAL A 84 12.00 14.86 -2.60
N SER A 85 11.95 16.17 -2.33
CA SER A 85 11.82 16.75 -0.99
C SER A 85 10.63 16.17 -0.20
N ARG A 86 10.75 16.11 1.13
CA ARG A 86 9.68 15.62 2.03
C ARG A 86 8.37 16.39 1.82
N GLU A 87 8.48 17.72 1.74
CA GLU A 87 7.47 18.64 1.23
C GLU A 87 8.00 19.18 -0.09
N HIS A 88 7.35 18.87 -1.21
CA HIS A 88 7.88 19.21 -2.53
C HIS A 88 6.99 20.20 -3.27
N ALA A 89 5.70 19.88 -3.36
CA ALA A 89 4.74 20.69 -4.08
C ALA A 89 3.35 20.56 -3.46
N ARG A 90 2.44 21.42 -3.91
CA ARG A 90 1.05 21.43 -3.48
C ARG A 90 0.14 21.60 -4.69
N LEU A 91 -0.96 20.87 -4.66
CA LEU A 91 -2.09 21.06 -5.56
C LEU A 91 -3.22 21.75 -4.79
N VAL A 92 -3.68 22.90 -5.28
CA VAL A 92 -4.74 23.71 -4.66
C VAL A 92 -5.93 23.85 -5.59
N ARG A 93 -7.09 23.34 -5.17
CA ARG A 93 -8.34 23.38 -5.93
C ARG A 93 -9.03 24.69 -5.64
N ARG A 94 -9.20 25.48 -6.69
CA ARG A 94 -9.92 26.76 -6.67
C ARG A 94 -11.22 26.62 -7.47
N ALA A 95 -12.04 27.66 -7.48
CA ALA A 95 -13.34 27.63 -8.15
C ALA A 95 -13.25 27.40 -9.67
N ASP A 96 -12.12 27.79 -10.27
CA ASP A 96 -11.87 27.83 -11.71
C ASP A 96 -10.86 26.78 -12.20
N GLY A 97 -10.28 25.98 -11.29
CA GLY A 97 -9.37 24.92 -11.69
C GLY A 97 -8.47 24.37 -10.58
N MET A 98 -7.51 23.56 -11.01
CA MET A 98 -6.47 22.98 -10.18
C MET A 98 -5.19 23.79 -10.38
N TYR A 99 -4.51 24.15 -9.30
CA TYR A 99 -3.26 24.91 -9.35
C TYR A 99 -2.12 24.11 -8.73
N LEU A 100 -0.93 24.21 -9.33
CA LEU A 100 0.31 23.62 -8.85
C LEU A 100 1.21 24.71 -8.26
N GLU A 101 1.74 24.45 -7.08
CA GLU A 101 2.64 25.33 -6.33
C GLU A 101 3.87 24.54 -5.87
N ASP A 102 5.07 25.08 -6.08
CA ASP A 102 6.30 24.53 -5.49
C ASP A 102 6.37 24.91 -4.00
N ALA A 103 6.67 23.94 -3.13
CA ALA A 103 6.71 24.13 -1.67
C ALA A 103 8.12 24.44 -1.15
N GLY A 104 8.99 25.05 -1.97
CA GLY A 104 10.39 25.29 -1.62
C GLY A 104 11.24 24.03 -1.82
N SER A 105 10.96 23.27 -2.87
CA SER A 105 11.65 22.00 -3.12
C SER A 105 13.13 22.21 -3.47
N THR A 106 13.96 21.26 -3.08
CA THR A 106 15.42 21.32 -3.31
C THR A 106 15.77 21.22 -4.79
N ASN A 107 15.13 20.29 -5.50
CA ASN A 107 15.40 20.01 -6.91
C ASN A 107 14.46 20.75 -7.87
N GLY A 108 13.48 21.49 -7.35
CA GLY A 108 12.47 22.21 -8.13
C GLY A 108 11.34 21.31 -8.62
N THR A 109 10.14 21.89 -8.66
CA THR A 109 9.00 21.36 -9.41
C THR A 109 9.00 21.89 -10.84
N PHE A 110 8.71 21.03 -11.81
CA PHE A 110 8.62 21.42 -13.22
C PHE A 110 7.25 21.07 -13.81
N LEU A 111 6.67 21.97 -14.60
CA LEU A 111 5.45 21.78 -15.37
C LEU A 111 5.78 21.88 -16.86
N ASN A 112 5.54 20.81 -17.61
CA ASN A 112 5.86 20.70 -19.05
C ASN A 112 7.32 21.07 -19.40
N GLY A 113 8.25 20.84 -18.47
CA GLY A 113 9.67 21.17 -18.62
C GLY A 113 10.09 22.52 -18.04
N GLU A 114 9.16 23.41 -17.75
CA GLU A 114 9.44 24.72 -17.16
C GLU A 114 9.38 24.69 -15.64
N ARG A 115 10.29 25.40 -14.96
CA ARG A 115 10.34 25.44 -13.49
C ARG A 115 9.16 26.25 -12.94
N VAL A 116 8.43 25.67 -12.00
CA VAL A 116 7.31 26.34 -11.32
C VAL A 116 7.88 27.35 -10.31
N ALA A 117 7.76 28.65 -10.62
CA ALA A 117 8.22 29.73 -9.74
C ALA A 117 7.08 30.39 -8.95
N HIS A 118 5.85 30.23 -9.40
CA HIS A 118 4.63 30.74 -8.77
C HIS A 118 3.49 29.75 -9.02
N SER A 119 2.32 30.00 -8.43
CA SER A 119 1.13 29.16 -8.61
C SER A 119 0.68 29.15 -10.07
N LEU A 120 0.67 27.97 -10.70
CA LEU A 120 0.28 27.78 -12.11
C LEU A 120 -0.98 26.94 -12.22
N ARG A 121 -1.92 27.33 -13.08
CA ARG A 121 -3.12 26.54 -13.37
C ARG A 121 -2.74 25.33 -14.22
N LEU A 122 -3.27 24.17 -13.88
CA LEU A 122 -3.09 22.94 -14.64
C LEU A 122 -4.18 22.77 -15.70
N GLU A 123 -3.77 22.31 -16.87
CA GLU A 123 -4.63 21.90 -17.97
C GLU A 123 -4.56 20.37 -18.18
N ASP A 124 -5.61 19.81 -18.76
CA ASP A 124 -5.65 18.37 -19.08
C ASP A 124 -4.47 17.98 -19.97
N GLY A 125 -3.73 16.94 -19.56
CA GLY A 125 -2.54 16.45 -20.25
C GLY A 125 -1.22 17.03 -19.76
N ASP A 126 -1.23 17.96 -18.81
CA ASP A 126 -0.01 18.54 -18.25
C ASP A 126 0.90 17.50 -17.58
N HIS A 127 2.21 17.67 -17.75
CA HIS A 127 3.23 16.82 -17.17
C HIS A 127 3.95 17.55 -16.02
N ILE A 128 3.82 17.02 -14.82
CA ILE A 128 4.45 17.53 -13.61
C ILE A 128 5.63 16.65 -13.24
N ARG A 129 6.83 17.20 -13.16
CA ARG A 129 8.04 16.44 -12.84
C ARG A 129 8.65 16.89 -11.52
N PHE A 130 8.99 15.89 -10.69
CA PHE A 130 9.68 16.01 -9.41
C PHE A 130 10.86 15.03 -9.42
N GLY A 131 12.11 15.52 -9.49
CA GLY A 131 13.27 14.63 -9.61
C GLY A 131 13.15 13.70 -10.84
N ASN A 132 13.09 12.38 -10.59
CA ASN A 132 12.94 11.34 -11.62
C ASN A 132 11.47 10.90 -11.84
N THR A 133 10.56 11.41 -11.03
CA THR A 133 9.13 11.08 -11.06
C THR A 133 8.38 12.10 -11.92
N THR A 134 7.66 11.61 -12.93
CA THR A 134 6.79 12.42 -13.80
C THR A 134 5.36 11.95 -13.64
N LEU A 135 4.46 12.86 -13.30
CA LEU A 135 3.03 12.66 -13.21
C LEU A 135 2.33 13.39 -14.37
N ARG A 136 1.32 12.78 -14.96
CA ARG A 136 0.41 13.47 -15.89
C ARG A 136 -0.88 13.85 -15.16
N PHE A 137 -1.27 15.11 -15.23
CA PHE A 137 -2.57 15.57 -14.79
C PHE A 137 -3.60 15.28 -15.89
N SER A 138 -4.72 14.69 -15.51
CA SER A 138 -5.84 14.49 -16.43
C SER A 138 -7.18 14.83 -15.79
N LEU A 139 -8.08 15.37 -16.61
CA LEU A 139 -9.49 15.59 -16.32
C LEU A 139 -10.31 14.54 -17.04
N VAL A 140 -10.85 13.60 -16.27
CA VAL A 140 -11.67 12.50 -16.79
C VAL A 140 -13.12 12.64 -16.36
N ASP A 141 -14.04 11.95 -17.02
CA ASP A 141 -15.40 11.85 -16.49
C ASP A 141 -15.54 10.76 -15.41
N GLU A 142 -16.72 10.67 -14.80
CA GLU A 142 -16.98 9.70 -13.73
C GLU A 142 -16.94 8.23 -14.21
N LEU A 143 -17.28 7.95 -15.47
CA LEU A 143 -17.22 6.60 -16.01
C LEU A 143 -15.76 6.18 -16.24
N GLU A 144 -14.97 7.08 -16.80
CA GLU A 144 -13.52 6.88 -17.00
C GLU A 144 -12.79 6.74 -15.66
N GLU A 145 -13.07 7.61 -14.67
CA GLU A 145 -12.52 7.49 -13.32
C GLU A 145 -12.81 6.10 -12.74
N ARG A 146 -14.07 5.64 -12.80
CA ARG A 146 -14.44 4.30 -12.32
C ARG A 146 -13.73 3.19 -13.07
N ALA A 147 -13.60 3.28 -14.40
CA ALA A 147 -12.90 2.29 -15.21
C ALA A 147 -11.42 2.21 -14.83
N LEU A 148 -10.77 3.36 -14.64
CA LEU A 148 -9.38 3.47 -14.23
C LEU A 148 -9.16 2.98 -12.80
N THR A 149 -10.04 3.34 -11.86
CA THR A 149 -10.01 2.80 -10.49
C THR A 149 -10.13 1.28 -10.51
N ASN A 150 -11.04 0.72 -11.31
CA ASN A 150 -11.18 -0.74 -11.45
C ASN A 150 -9.90 -1.38 -12.02
N LEU A 151 -9.26 -0.76 -13.02
CA LEU A 151 -7.99 -1.24 -13.56
C LEU A 151 -6.89 -1.22 -12.50
N VAL A 152 -6.80 -0.15 -11.69
CA VAL A 152 -5.85 -0.08 -10.58
C VAL A 152 -6.17 -1.15 -9.53
N GLU A 153 -7.44 -1.35 -9.17
CA GLU A 153 -7.85 -2.42 -8.26
C GLU A 153 -7.41 -3.79 -8.74
N LEU A 154 -7.53 -4.08 -10.04
CA LEU A 154 -7.05 -5.34 -10.63
C LEU A 154 -5.52 -5.50 -10.55
N THR A 155 -4.77 -4.40 -10.48
CA THR A 155 -3.30 -4.43 -10.35
C THR A 155 -2.80 -4.49 -8.92
N VAL A 156 -3.61 -4.13 -7.93
CA VAL A 156 -3.24 -4.18 -6.49
C VAL A 156 -3.84 -5.37 -5.75
N ARG A 157 -4.73 -6.13 -6.39
CA ARG A 157 -5.38 -7.33 -5.83
C ARG A 157 -4.77 -8.61 -6.37
N ASP A 158 -4.70 -9.64 -5.54
CA ASP A 158 -4.41 -11.00 -5.96
C ASP A 158 -5.63 -11.58 -6.71
N PRO A 159 -5.46 -12.11 -7.94
CA PRO A 159 -6.58 -12.53 -8.77
C PRO A 159 -7.33 -13.75 -8.20
N LEU A 160 -6.64 -14.60 -7.43
CA LEU A 160 -7.22 -15.81 -6.86
C LEU A 160 -8.04 -15.52 -5.60
N THR A 161 -7.45 -14.79 -4.65
CA THR A 161 -7.98 -14.60 -3.30
C THR A 161 -8.69 -13.27 -3.09
N ARG A 162 -8.49 -12.29 -3.99
CA ARG A 162 -8.94 -10.90 -3.85
C ARG A 162 -8.39 -10.17 -2.62
N ALA A 163 -7.42 -10.75 -1.90
CA ALA A 163 -6.58 -10.00 -0.98
C ALA A 163 -5.77 -8.96 -1.77
N TYR A 164 -5.24 -7.94 -1.10
CA TYR A 164 -4.23 -7.09 -1.72
C TYR A 164 -2.97 -7.91 -2.04
N ASN A 165 -2.21 -7.51 -3.05
CA ASN A 165 -0.98 -8.22 -3.40
C ASN A 165 0.23 -7.69 -2.62
N ARG A 166 1.36 -8.38 -2.74
CA ARG A 166 2.62 -8.00 -2.11
C ARG A 166 3.07 -6.56 -2.45
N ARG A 167 2.86 -6.11 -3.69
CA ARG A 167 3.23 -4.74 -4.12
C ARG A 167 2.46 -3.68 -3.34
N PHE A 168 1.16 -3.90 -3.12
CA PHE A 168 0.34 -3.03 -2.29
C PHE A 168 0.84 -2.97 -0.84
N LEU A 169 1.12 -4.14 -0.23
CA LEU A 169 1.52 -4.24 1.18
C LEU A 169 2.65 -3.29 1.55
N THR A 170 3.76 -3.29 0.81
CA THR A 170 4.95 -2.49 1.17
C THR A 170 4.65 -0.99 1.18
N SER A 171 3.98 -0.49 0.15
CA SER A 171 3.62 0.93 0.05
C SER A 171 2.56 1.32 1.10
N HIS A 172 1.60 0.44 1.36
CA HIS A 172 0.55 0.67 2.34
C HIS A 172 1.10 0.69 3.76
N LEU A 173 1.88 -0.32 4.15
CA LEU A 173 2.48 -0.41 5.49
C LEU A 173 3.33 0.83 5.83
N ARG A 174 4.16 1.31 4.90
CA ARG A 174 4.94 2.54 5.11
C ARG A 174 4.04 3.76 5.36
N SER A 175 2.95 3.89 4.60
CA SER A 175 1.98 4.98 4.79
C SER A 175 1.25 4.88 6.14
N GLU A 176 0.85 3.67 6.52
CA GLU A 176 0.19 3.37 7.79
C GLU A 176 1.08 3.68 8.99
N LEU A 177 2.36 3.27 8.96
CA LEU A 177 3.34 3.57 10.01
C LEU A 177 3.56 5.07 10.15
N ALA A 178 3.74 5.79 9.04
CA ALA A 178 3.89 7.23 9.06
C ALA A 178 2.67 7.91 9.69
N PHE A 179 1.46 7.53 9.25
CA PHE A 179 0.20 8.03 9.79
C PHE A 179 0.09 7.77 11.29
N ALA A 180 0.32 6.53 11.70
CA ALA A 180 0.23 6.11 13.09
C ALA A 180 1.25 6.84 13.97
N GLY A 181 2.46 7.10 13.47
CA GLY A 181 3.48 7.84 14.21
C GLY A 181 3.04 9.27 14.53
N ARG A 182 2.43 9.97 13.55
CA ARG A 182 1.87 11.31 13.79
C ARG A 182 0.70 11.31 14.76
N GLN A 183 -0.11 10.26 14.76
CA GLN A 183 -1.26 10.13 15.65
C GLN A 183 -0.90 9.50 17.01
N GLY A 184 0.36 9.09 17.20
CA GLY A 184 0.79 8.32 18.36
C GLY A 184 0.00 7.03 18.54
N MET A 185 -0.41 6.35 17.46
CA MET A 185 -1.19 5.11 17.47
C MET A 185 -0.29 3.88 17.22
N PRO A 186 -0.63 2.70 17.75
CA PRO A 186 0.09 1.48 17.42
C PRO A 186 -0.37 0.91 16.06
N VAL A 187 0.53 0.21 15.38
CA VAL A 187 0.25 -0.60 14.18
C VAL A 187 0.72 -2.02 14.45
N ALA A 188 -0.14 -3.00 14.17
CA ALA A 188 0.17 -4.40 14.29
C ALA A 188 0.28 -5.08 12.93
N LEU A 189 1.16 -6.07 12.83
CA LEU A 189 1.26 -7.00 11.71
C LEU A 189 0.99 -8.42 12.20
N LEU A 190 0.21 -9.16 11.41
CA LEU A 190 0.10 -10.61 11.53
C LEU A 190 0.61 -11.21 10.23
N LEU A 191 1.54 -12.15 10.31
CA LEU A 191 1.96 -12.98 9.18
C LEU A 191 1.40 -14.39 9.38
N VAL A 192 0.57 -14.82 8.46
CA VAL A 192 -0.20 -16.06 8.51
C VAL A 192 0.28 -16.97 7.39
N ASP A 193 0.67 -18.19 7.74
CA ASP A 193 1.09 -19.22 6.77
C ASP A 193 0.23 -20.47 6.93
N ILE A 194 -0.20 -21.01 5.79
CA ILE A 194 -1.02 -22.23 5.76
C ILE A 194 -0.13 -23.46 6.02
N ASP A 195 -0.40 -24.14 7.13
CA ASP A 195 0.39 -25.29 7.53
C ASP A 195 0.27 -26.43 6.51
N HIS A 196 1.42 -26.97 6.10
CA HIS A 196 1.51 -28.10 5.19
C HIS A 196 0.81 -27.87 3.84
N PHE A 197 0.72 -26.63 3.34
CA PHE A 197 0.03 -26.32 2.09
C PHE A 197 0.58 -27.11 0.88
N LYS A 198 1.89 -27.31 0.79
CA LYS A 198 2.48 -28.19 -0.23
C LYS A 198 1.89 -29.61 -0.19
N HIS A 199 1.69 -30.20 0.99
CA HIS A 199 1.08 -31.53 1.11
C HIS A 199 -0.37 -31.53 0.62
N ILE A 200 -1.12 -30.45 0.82
CA ILE A 200 -2.48 -30.29 0.27
C ILE A 200 -2.44 -30.32 -1.27
N ASN A 201 -1.51 -29.57 -1.88
CA ASN A 201 -1.32 -29.57 -3.33
C ASN A 201 -0.89 -30.93 -3.86
N ASP A 202 0.09 -31.56 -3.21
CA ASP A 202 0.64 -32.85 -3.64
C ASP A 202 -0.40 -33.98 -3.51
N THR A 203 -1.29 -33.91 -2.50
CA THR A 203 -2.30 -34.95 -2.25
C THR A 203 -3.59 -34.73 -3.05
N TYR A 204 -4.02 -33.48 -3.21
CA TYR A 204 -5.35 -33.16 -3.73
C TYR A 204 -5.35 -32.31 -5.02
N GLY A 205 -4.17 -31.97 -5.52
CA GLY A 205 -3.97 -31.15 -6.71
C GLY A 205 -4.09 -29.65 -6.46
N HIS A 206 -3.46 -28.86 -7.33
CA HIS A 206 -3.41 -27.41 -7.22
C HIS A 206 -4.79 -26.73 -7.17
N ALA A 207 -5.78 -27.24 -7.91
CA ALA A 207 -7.14 -26.70 -7.87
C ALA A 207 -7.75 -26.75 -6.46
N ARG A 208 -7.38 -27.75 -5.65
CA ARG A 208 -7.82 -27.83 -4.25
C ARG A 208 -7.04 -26.88 -3.35
N GLY A 209 -5.74 -26.72 -3.58
CA GLY A 209 -4.94 -25.69 -2.92
C GLY A 209 -5.48 -24.28 -3.18
N ASP A 210 -5.86 -23.99 -4.42
CA ASP A 210 -6.47 -22.72 -4.81
C ASP A 210 -7.78 -22.45 -4.05
N LEU A 211 -8.64 -23.47 -3.92
CA LEU A 211 -9.84 -23.38 -3.09
C LEU A 211 -9.50 -23.10 -1.62
N VAL A 212 -8.48 -23.79 -1.07
CA VAL A 212 -8.06 -23.57 0.32
C VAL A 212 -7.60 -22.13 0.54
N LEU A 213 -6.80 -21.58 -0.38
CA LEU A 213 -6.36 -20.18 -0.34
C LEU A 213 -7.54 -19.21 -0.35
N GLN A 214 -8.54 -19.46 -1.20
CA GLN A 214 -9.77 -18.66 -1.25
C GLN A 214 -10.57 -18.74 0.05
N LEU A 215 -10.72 -19.94 0.62
CA LEU A 215 -11.46 -20.13 1.87
C LEU A 215 -10.76 -19.44 3.04
N VAL A 216 -9.44 -19.56 3.14
CA VAL A 216 -8.63 -18.89 4.16
C VAL A 216 -8.73 -17.38 4.04
N ALA A 217 -8.53 -16.82 2.85
CA ALA A 217 -8.63 -15.38 2.62
C ALA A 217 -10.03 -14.83 2.97
N ASN A 218 -11.08 -15.54 2.57
CA ASN A 218 -12.46 -15.17 2.91
C ASN A 218 -12.73 -15.24 4.43
N ALA A 219 -12.23 -16.27 5.11
CA ALA A 219 -12.37 -16.43 6.55
C ALA A 219 -11.67 -15.29 7.31
N MET A 220 -10.46 -14.92 6.89
CA MET A 220 -9.73 -13.78 7.44
C MET A 220 -10.49 -12.48 7.18
N GLY A 221 -10.89 -12.22 5.93
CA GLY A 221 -11.56 -10.98 5.54
C GLY A 221 -12.84 -10.68 6.34
N ARG A 222 -13.59 -11.70 6.78
CA ARG A 222 -14.78 -11.54 7.62
C ARG A 222 -14.49 -11.11 9.07
N LEU A 223 -13.27 -11.31 9.55
CA LEU A 223 -12.86 -10.98 10.92
C LEU A 223 -12.25 -9.57 11.02
N LEU A 224 -11.77 -9.05 9.90
CA LEU A 224 -11.04 -7.79 9.80
C LEU A 224 -11.97 -6.58 9.74
N ARG A 225 -11.50 -5.45 10.26
CA ARG A 225 -12.21 -4.17 10.17
C ARG A 225 -12.05 -3.58 8.78
N PRO A 226 -12.92 -2.63 8.36
CA PRO A 226 -12.79 -1.97 7.05
C PRO A 226 -11.44 -1.28 6.80
N TYR A 227 -10.74 -0.87 7.86
CA TYR A 227 -9.45 -0.16 7.78
C TYR A 227 -8.24 -1.09 7.94
N ASP A 228 -8.46 -2.38 8.22
CA ASP A 228 -7.40 -3.38 8.23
C ASP A 228 -7.15 -3.85 6.79
N ALA A 229 -5.88 -4.07 6.44
CA ALA A 229 -5.52 -4.57 5.11
C ALA A 229 -5.15 -6.05 5.16
N LEU A 230 -5.85 -6.87 4.38
CA LEU A 230 -5.46 -8.25 4.10
C LEU A 230 -4.66 -8.31 2.79
N CYS A 231 -3.43 -8.78 2.87
CA CYS A 231 -2.54 -8.95 1.72
C CYS A 231 -2.13 -10.42 1.57
N ARG A 232 -2.04 -10.92 0.34
CA ARG A 232 -1.34 -12.16 0.01
C ARG A 232 0.12 -11.81 -0.28
N TYR A 233 1.00 -12.23 0.62
CA TYR A 233 2.42 -11.88 0.61
C TYR A 233 3.26 -12.86 -0.22
N GLY A 234 2.94 -14.15 -0.11
CA GLY A 234 3.63 -15.25 -0.80
C GLY A 234 2.64 -16.24 -1.41
N GLY A 235 3.13 -17.43 -1.76
CA GLY A 235 2.30 -18.51 -2.32
C GLY A 235 1.14 -18.89 -1.39
N GLU A 236 1.46 -19.17 -0.13
CA GLU A 236 0.51 -19.56 0.92
C GLU A 236 0.51 -18.63 2.15
N GLU A 237 1.16 -17.48 2.02
CA GLU A 237 1.38 -16.53 3.11
C GLU A 237 0.49 -15.29 2.95
N PHE A 238 -0.15 -14.89 4.04
CA PHE A 238 -0.97 -13.68 4.14
C PHE A 238 -0.44 -12.75 5.21
N VAL A 239 -0.51 -11.44 4.96
CA VAL A 239 -0.19 -10.40 5.93
C VAL A 239 -1.44 -9.61 6.24
N VAL A 240 -1.71 -9.38 7.52
CA VAL A 240 -2.70 -8.40 8.00
C VAL A 240 -1.96 -7.18 8.52
N VAL A 241 -2.32 -6.00 8.03
CA VAL A 241 -1.94 -4.71 8.64
C VAL A 241 -3.13 -4.21 9.42
N ALA A 242 -3.00 -4.08 10.74
CA ALA A 242 -4.07 -3.64 11.63
C ALA A 242 -3.67 -2.32 12.30
N ARG A 243 -4.40 -1.26 11.97
CA ARG A 243 -4.20 0.09 12.54
C ARG A 243 -4.80 0.18 13.93
N ASP A 244 -4.24 1.05 14.77
CA ASP A 244 -4.71 1.30 16.13
C ASP A 244 -4.90 0.00 16.92
N THR A 245 -3.91 -0.89 16.78
CA THR A 245 -3.93 -2.22 17.35
C THR A 245 -2.63 -2.46 18.11
N SER A 246 -2.73 -2.57 19.43
CA SER A 246 -1.60 -2.95 20.29
C SER A 246 -1.23 -4.43 20.09
N LEU A 247 -0.02 -4.82 20.51
CA LEU A 247 0.43 -6.21 20.41
C LEU A 247 -0.58 -7.20 21.04
N ARG A 248 -1.06 -6.90 22.26
CA ARG A 248 -2.06 -7.72 22.94
C ARG A 248 -3.36 -7.88 22.14
N ASN A 249 -3.85 -6.80 21.54
CA ASN A 249 -5.07 -6.87 20.72
C ASN A 249 -4.83 -7.61 19.41
N ALA A 250 -3.63 -7.51 18.85
CA ALA A 250 -3.20 -8.25 17.67
C ALA A 250 -3.11 -9.76 17.95
N GLU A 251 -2.60 -10.17 19.11
CA GLU A 251 -2.60 -11.58 19.56
C GLU A 251 -4.02 -12.15 19.66
N ILE A 252 -4.96 -11.37 20.21
CA ILE A 252 -6.38 -11.76 20.29
C ILE A 252 -6.97 -11.92 18.88
N LEU A 253 -6.68 -11.00 17.96
CA LEU A 253 -7.11 -11.11 16.57
C LEU A 253 -6.49 -12.33 15.89
N ALA A 254 -5.19 -12.57 16.08
CA ALA A 254 -4.48 -13.71 15.53
C ALA A 254 -5.09 -15.04 16.01
N GLU A 255 -5.36 -15.18 17.30
CA GLU A 255 -5.98 -16.40 17.83
C GLU A 255 -7.41 -16.60 17.31
N ARG A 256 -8.17 -15.53 17.09
CA ARG A 256 -9.47 -15.60 16.42
C ARG A 256 -9.34 -16.09 14.97
N VAL A 257 -8.37 -15.54 14.22
CA VAL A 257 -8.06 -15.97 12.85
C VAL A 257 -7.68 -17.44 12.83
N ARG A 258 -6.76 -17.87 13.70
CA ARG A 258 -6.30 -19.26 13.79
C ARG A 258 -7.46 -20.22 14.04
N ARG A 259 -8.29 -19.95 15.05
CA ARG A 259 -9.47 -20.77 15.39
C ARG A 259 -10.50 -20.80 14.26
N GLN A 260 -10.74 -19.67 13.61
CA GLN A 260 -11.68 -19.59 12.50
C GLN A 260 -11.23 -20.47 11.33
N ILE A 261 -9.93 -20.47 11.02
CA ILE A 261 -9.34 -21.27 9.94
C ILE A 261 -9.30 -22.76 10.31
N GLU A 262 -8.90 -23.09 11.54
CA GLU A 262 -8.94 -24.47 12.07
C GLU A 262 -10.37 -25.06 12.03
N GLY A 263 -11.39 -24.22 12.20
CA GLY A 263 -12.79 -24.59 12.07
C GLY A 263 -13.27 -24.80 10.62
N LEU A 264 -12.50 -24.40 9.60
CA LEU A 264 -12.91 -24.56 8.20
C LEU A 264 -12.95 -26.05 7.83
N ARG A 265 -13.98 -26.39 7.07
CA ARG A 265 -14.13 -27.70 6.44
C ARG A 265 -14.29 -27.50 4.94
N PHE A 266 -13.56 -28.27 4.16
CA PHE A 266 -13.69 -28.29 2.71
C PHE A 266 -13.79 -29.72 2.21
N ASP A 267 -14.56 -29.91 1.15
CA ASP A 267 -14.75 -31.24 0.56
C ASP A 267 -13.51 -31.67 -0.23
N VAL A 268 -13.13 -32.93 -0.09
CA VAL A 268 -12.11 -33.59 -0.90
C VAL A 268 -12.67 -34.95 -1.30
N ASN A 269 -13.13 -35.07 -2.54
CA ASN A 269 -13.68 -36.31 -3.10
C ASN A 269 -14.80 -36.90 -2.21
N GLY A 270 -15.68 -36.06 -1.65
CA GLY A 270 -16.77 -36.50 -0.76
C GLY A 270 -16.38 -36.68 0.70
N ARG A 271 -15.15 -36.32 1.12
CA ARG A 271 -14.69 -36.35 2.51
C ARG A 271 -14.34 -34.95 3.00
N ALA A 272 -14.77 -34.61 4.22
CA ALA A 272 -14.40 -33.36 4.85
C ALA A 272 -12.92 -33.37 5.28
N ALA A 273 -12.16 -32.38 4.82
CA ALA A 273 -10.80 -32.08 5.24
C ALA A 273 -10.75 -30.73 5.98
N SER A 274 -9.68 -30.50 6.73
CA SER A 274 -9.41 -29.27 7.47
C SER A 274 -8.01 -28.77 7.18
N VAL A 275 -7.76 -27.50 7.51
CA VAL A 275 -6.47 -26.84 7.38
C VAL A 275 -6.20 -26.02 8.64
N THR A 276 -4.92 -25.86 8.98
CA THR A 276 -4.48 -25.01 10.10
C THR A 276 -3.51 -23.94 9.59
N VAL A 277 -3.25 -22.94 10.43
CA VAL A 277 -2.28 -21.88 10.14
C VAL A 277 -1.36 -21.67 11.33
N SER A 278 -0.12 -21.31 11.02
CA SER A 278 0.81 -20.73 11.97
C SER A 278 0.82 -19.21 11.81
N ILE A 279 0.86 -18.47 12.91
CA ILE A 279 0.76 -17.00 12.89
C ILE A 279 1.90 -16.37 13.69
N GLY A 280 2.68 -15.53 13.02
CA GLY A 280 3.57 -14.56 13.65
C GLY A 280 2.85 -13.24 13.89
N VAL A 281 3.11 -12.60 15.03
CA VAL A 281 2.49 -11.33 15.42
C VAL A 281 3.56 -10.36 15.87
N THR A 282 3.47 -9.11 15.44
CA THR A 282 4.24 -8.01 16.01
C THR A 282 3.42 -6.74 16.03
N ALA A 283 3.83 -5.77 16.82
CA ALA A 283 3.26 -4.44 16.80
C ALA A 283 4.32 -3.41 17.18
N ALA A 284 4.20 -2.22 16.62
CA ALA A 284 5.02 -1.08 16.97
C ALA A 284 4.15 0.13 17.26
N ARG A 285 4.68 1.06 18.04
CA ARG A 285 4.17 2.43 18.12
C ARG A 285 5.19 3.31 17.41
N PRO A 286 5.04 3.51 16.08
CA PRO A 286 6.05 4.21 15.30
C PRO A 286 6.24 5.64 15.80
N VAL A 287 7.45 6.15 15.62
CA VAL A 287 7.80 7.54 15.95
C VAL A 287 7.67 8.40 14.69
N PRO A 288 7.20 9.67 14.78
CA PRO A 288 7.19 10.55 13.62
C PRO A 288 8.55 10.64 12.92
N GLY A 289 8.60 10.26 11.65
CA GLY A 289 9.79 10.39 10.81
C GLY A 289 10.74 9.17 10.79
N SER A 290 10.46 8.10 11.55
CA SER A 290 11.13 6.80 11.39
C SER A 290 10.45 5.96 10.30
N ASP A 291 11.23 5.18 9.55
CA ASP A 291 10.71 4.10 8.70
C ASP A 291 11.02 2.76 9.36
N GLU A 292 10.04 2.22 10.08
CA GLU A 292 10.15 0.94 10.80
C GLU A 292 9.63 -0.24 9.96
N THR A 293 9.37 -0.03 8.66
CA THR A 293 8.74 -1.06 7.80
C THR A 293 9.54 -2.37 7.78
N GLU A 294 10.85 -2.30 7.59
CA GLU A 294 11.70 -3.49 7.54
C GLU A 294 11.84 -4.20 8.90
N SER A 295 11.93 -3.44 10.00
CA SER A 295 12.07 -4.01 11.34
C SER A 295 10.80 -4.74 11.79
N LEU A 296 9.61 -4.23 11.45
CA LEU A 296 8.34 -4.93 11.70
C LEU A 296 8.22 -6.20 10.84
N LEU A 297 8.60 -6.14 9.56
CA LEU A 297 8.56 -7.33 8.70
C LEU A 297 9.50 -8.42 9.20
N LEU A 298 10.72 -8.05 9.63
CA LEU A 298 11.66 -8.99 10.20
C LEU A 298 11.12 -9.63 11.51
N ALA A 299 10.53 -8.83 12.38
CA ALA A 299 10.00 -9.32 13.65
C ALA A 299 8.81 -10.27 13.47
N VAL A 300 7.91 -9.98 12.52
CA VAL A 300 6.76 -10.85 12.25
C VAL A 300 7.19 -12.16 11.58
N ASP A 301 8.20 -12.14 10.71
CA ASP A 301 8.82 -13.34 10.12
C ASP A 301 9.44 -14.23 11.21
N MET A 302 10.19 -13.65 12.15
CA MET A 302 10.77 -14.37 13.29
C MET A 302 9.68 -15.02 14.17
N ALA A 303 8.61 -14.28 14.46
CA ALA A 303 7.48 -14.81 15.21
C ALA A 303 6.82 -15.98 14.47
N LEU A 304 6.61 -15.89 13.15
CA LEU A 304 6.04 -16.98 12.37
C LEU A 304 6.96 -18.21 12.37
N TYR A 305 8.27 -18.00 12.24
CA TYR A 305 9.25 -19.07 12.30
C TYR A 305 9.15 -19.84 13.63
N GLU A 306 9.04 -19.14 14.75
CA GLU A 306 8.85 -19.77 16.07
C GLU A 306 7.52 -20.51 16.18
N ALA A 307 6.44 -19.98 15.59
CA ALA A 307 5.16 -20.67 15.54
C ALA A 307 5.27 -22.00 14.77
N LYS A 308 5.93 -22.00 13.61
CA LYS A 308 6.20 -23.22 12.83
C LYS A 308 7.09 -24.21 13.57
N ALA A 309 8.13 -23.72 14.25
CA ALA A 309 9.07 -24.55 15.02
C ALA A 309 8.45 -25.17 16.27
N SER A 310 7.43 -24.52 16.86
CA SER A 310 6.74 -24.99 18.06
C SER A 310 5.58 -25.96 17.81
N GLY A 311 5.52 -26.55 16.62
CA GLY A 311 4.55 -27.59 16.28
C GLY A 311 3.40 -27.14 15.39
N ARG A 312 3.43 -25.91 14.86
CA ARG A 312 2.40 -25.31 13.99
C ARG A 312 1.05 -25.12 14.68
N ASN A 313 0.03 -24.69 13.93
CA ASN A 313 -1.31 -24.39 14.44
C ASN A 313 -1.29 -23.56 15.74
N CYS A 314 -0.45 -22.52 15.75
CA CYS A 314 -0.30 -21.68 16.93
C CYS A 314 0.13 -20.26 16.55
N THR A 315 0.02 -19.37 17.53
CA THR A 315 0.41 -17.97 17.42
C THR A 315 1.67 -17.73 18.24
N ARG A 316 2.62 -16.96 17.71
CA ARG A 316 3.77 -16.42 18.45
C ARG A 316 3.89 -14.93 18.18
N SER A 317 4.46 -14.22 19.13
CA SER A 317 4.58 -12.76 19.11
C SER A 317 6.02 -12.36 19.36
N GLN A 318 6.49 -11.36 18.62
CA GLN A 318 7.80 -10.75 18.81
C GLN A 318 7.64 -9.23 18.86
N ASN A 319 8.42 -8.57 19.72
CA ASN A 319 8.58 -7.13 19.63
C ASN A 319 9.56 -6.81 18.49
N PRO A 320 9.36 -5.73 17.75
CA PRO A 320 10.36 -5.30 16.77
C PRO A 320 11.68 -5.02 17.50
N PRO A 321 12.84 -5.37 16.89
CA PRO A 321 14.13 -4.98 17.45
C PRO A 321 14.16 -3.46 17.59
N ALA A 322 14.69 -2.96 18.71
CA ALA A 322 14.82 -1.52 18.92
C ALA A 322 15.62 -0.91 17.76
N SER A 323 15.05 0.09 17.08
CA SER A 323 15.76 0.82 16.05
C SER A 323 16.97 1.51 16.69
N SER A 324 18.16 1.26 16.14
CA SER A 324 19.43 1.86 16.59
C SER A 324 19.51 3.38 16.41
N ASP A 325 18.45 4.04 15.94
CA ASP A 325 18.32 5.49 15.76
C ASP A 325 17.36 6.12 16.80
N SER A 326 17.54 5.80 18.08
CA SER A 326 16.93 6.57 19.16
C SER A 326 18.00 7.48 19.78
N PRO A 327 17.83 8.82 19.81
CA PRO A 327 18.68 9.67 20.63
C PRO A 327 18.33 9.42 22.10
N ASP A 328 19.30 8.90 22.85
CA ASP A 328 19.37 8.80 24.32
C ASP A 328 18.06 9.06 25.08
N GLU A 329 17.35 7.99 25.47
CA GLU A 329 16.61 8.01 26.73
C GLU A 329 17.62 7.78 27.86
N HIS A 330 18.00 8.86 28.52
CA HIS A 330 18.68 8.81 29.82
C HIS A 330 17.91 7.90 30.79
N PRO A 331 18.53 6.84 31.34
CA PRO A 331 17.92 6.12 32.44
C PRO A 331 17.91 7.01 33.68
N ALA A 332 16.71 7.25 34.20
CA ALA A 332 16.48 7.92 35.47
C ALA A 332 17.29 7.25 36.60
N HIS A 333 17.89 8.12 37.41
CA HIS A 333 18.60 7.85 38.65
C HIS A 333 18.10 6.64 39.46
N THR A 334 18.94 5.61 39.56
CA THR A 334 18.99 4.74 40.74
C THR A 334 20.17 5.16 41.60
N ALA A 335 19.88 5.77 42.75
CA ALA A 335 20.87 6.09 43.77
C ALA A 335 21.50 4.82 44.35
N PRO A 336 22.82 4.78 44.62
CA PRO A 336 23.45 3.65 45.30
C PRO A 336 23.11 3.67 46.81
N PRO A 337 23.06 2.50 47.48
CA PRO A 337 22.83 2.44 48.92
C PRO A 337 24.06 2.96 49.68
N GLN A 338 23.81 3.78 50.71
CA GLN A 338 24.85 4.26 51.62
C GLN A 338 25.36 3.12 52.53
N PRO A 339 26.67 3.03 52.80
CA PRO A 339 27.18 2.16 53.84
C PRO A 339 27.02 2.79 55.23
N ALA A 340 26.75 1.93 56.21
CA ALA A 340 26.53 2.26 57.61
C ALA A 340 27.73 2.96 58.28
N SER A 341 27.40 3.90 59.16
CA SER A 341 28.30 4.60 60.07
C SER A 341 28.91 3.67 61.13
N SER A 342 30.23 3.69 61.26
CA SER A 342 30.90 3.37 62.53
C SER A 342 32.08 4.31 62.77
N SER A 343 32.05 4.89 63.97
CA SER A 343 32.89 5.89 64.62
C SER A 343 34.39 5.56 64.77
N GLU A 344 35.24 6.56 64.45
CA GLU A 344 36.48 7.08 65.12
C GLU A 344 37.53 6.16 65.80
N PRO A 345 38.78 6.64 66.10
CA PRO A 345 39.73 7.41 65.28
C PRO A 345 41.21 6.90 65.41
N LEU A 346 42.13 7.60 64.71
CA LEU A 346 43.60 7.46 64.59
C LEU A 346 44.38 6.81 65.75
N GLN A 347 45.41 6.01 65.40
CA GLN A 347 46.77 6.18 65.94
C GLN A 347 47.89 5.51 65.12
N ASP A 348 49.00 6.23 65.11
CA ASP A 348 50.36 5.98 64.61
C ASP A 348 50.95 4.58 64.91
N LEU A 349 51.77 4.02 64.00
CA LEU A 349 53.16 3.58 64.24
C LEU A 349 53.76 2.73 63.08
N ARG A 350 54.98 3.16 62.73
CA ARG A 350 56.06 2.69 61.84
C ARG A 350 56.19 1.18 61.41
N PRO A 351 56.90 0.91 60.28
CA PRO A 351 57.17 -0.43 59.71
C PRO A 351 58.45 -1.06 60.34
N PRO A 352 59.11 -2.15 59.86
CA PRO A 352 58.89 -3.04 58.70
C PRO A 352 59.09 -4.56 59.00
N ALA A 353 58.87 -5.45 58.01
CA ALA A 353 59.74 -6.63 57.76
C ALA A 353 59.43 -7.33 56.42
N LEU A 354 60.40 -7.35 55.52
CA LEU A 354 60.60 -8.33 54.44
C LEU A 354 61.20 -9.63 55.03
N PRO A 355 61.43 -10.72 54.26
CA PRO A 355 60.65 -11.32 53.17
C PRO A 355 60.47 -12.86 53.31
N ARG A 356 59.57 -13.40 52.46
CA ARG A 356 59.54 -14.73 51.79
C ARG A 356 60.14 -15.96 52.49
N PHE A 357 59.39 -17.06 52.53
CA PHE A 357 59.80 -18.39 52.02
C PHE A 357 58.58 -19.31 51.89
N GLY A 358 58.53 -20.11 50.83
CA GLY A 358 57.60 -21.23 50.65
C GLY A 358 56.84 -21.18 49.34
#